data_AF-A0A3B9GEV1-F1
#
_entry.id   AF-A0A3B9GEV1-F1
#
_cell.length_a   1.000
_cell.length_b   1.000
_cell.length_c   1.000
_cell.angle_alpha   90.00
_cell.angle_beta   90.00
_cell.angle_gamma   90.00
#
_symmetry.space_group_name_H-M   'P 1'
#
loop_
_entity.id
_entity.type
_entity.pdbx_description
1 polymer ?
#
loop_
_entity_poly.entity_id
_entity_poly.type
_entity_poly.pdbx_seq_one_letter_code
_entity_poly.pdbx_strand_id
1 'polypeptide(L)'
;MPSKVDSYRSIYRVAVAATFLMLAIIPLQIVVFALNPIPEGVEAWFTLMAYKPLVGLFHADFFIMVNNVLIACIYLAFYHSLKGVDKGLMQLAIALGFIGIAAYLSSNKTFELFALSKEYFLAGGEAERIALLGAGKAALSGWQGTAFDAYYVLNGITLLTVSALMLKGGPYGKATALIGLASGFFMTIPSTAGALGLVFSLLSLIPWYVFSIRCVPVFIRLQRS
;
A
#
# COMPACT_ATOMS: atom_id res chain seq x y z
N MET A 1 22.49 32.38 -2.72
CA MET A 1 22.38 30.92 -2.97
C MET A 1 21.58 30.32 -1.83
N PRO A 2 20.40 29.74 -2.06
CA PRO A 2 19.72 29.00 -1.00
C PRO A 2 20.64 27.86 -0.55
N SER A 3 20.82 27.71 0.76
CA SER A 3 21.62 26.63 1.32
C SER A 3 20.99 25.28 0.92
N LYS A 4 21.80 24.25 0.69
CA LYS A 4 21.36 22.88 0.31
C LYS A 4 20.27 22.29 1.24
N VAL A 5 20.09 22.89 2.41
CA VAL A 5 19.13 22.62 3.47
C VAL A 5 17.67 22.81 3.02
N ASP A 6 17.37 23.83 2.20
CA ASP A 6 15.98 24.09 1.75
C ASP A 6 15.45 23.08 0.72
N SER A 7 16.33 22.29 0.09
CA SER A 7 15.98 21.58 -1.15
C SER A 7 14.95 20.46 -0.99
N TYR A 8 14.79 19.86 0.20
CA TYR A 8 13.92 18.68 0.39
C TYR A 8 12.91 18.83 1.54
N ARG A 9 12.79 20.03 2.11
CA ARG A 9 11.88 20.31 3.22
C ARG A 9 10.42 19.97 2.87
N SER A 10 10.01 20.26 1.64
CA SER A 10 8.68 19.91 1.12
C SER A 10 8.43 18.41 1.12
N ILE A 11 9.41 17.61 0.70
CA ILE A 11 9.32 16.15 0.65
C ILE A 11 9.12 15.59 2.06
N TYR A 12 9.90 16.04 3.04
CA TYR A 12 9.71 15.58 4.42
C TYR A 12 8.38 16.03 5.02
N ARG A 13 7.86 17.20 4.63
CA ARG A 13 6.52 17.64 5.07
C ARG A 13 5.43 16.75 4.51
N VAL A 14 5.50 16.45 3.21
CA VAL A 14 4.57 15.54 2.54
C VAL A 14 4.68 14.13 3.15
N ALA A 15 5.89 13.63 3.42
CA ALA A 15 6.08 12.33 4.06
C ALA A 15 5.45 12.25 5.46
N VAL A 16 5.55 13.31 6.27
CA VAL A 16 4.87 13.36 7.58
C VAL A 16 3.35 13.30 7.42
N ALA A 17 2.79 14.11 6.53
CA ALA A 17 1.35 14.10 6.26
C ALA A 17 0.89 12.75 5.72
N ALA A 18 1.65 12.16 4.79
CA ALA A 18 1.41 10.85 4.22
C ALA A 18 1.42 9.76 5.29
N THR A 19 2.41 9.74 6.18
CA THR A 19 2.46 8.78 7.28
C THR A 19 1.26 8.92 8.21
N PHE A 20 0.88 10.13 8.62
CA PHE A 20 -0.31 10.31 9.46
C PHE A 20 -1.60 9.86 8.77
N LEU A 21 -1.76 10.17 7.48
CA LEU A 21 -2.93 9.75 6.72
C LEU A 21 -3.00 8.22 6.59
N MET A 22 -1.88 7.54 6.33
CA MET A 22 -1.84 6.07 6.32
C MET A 22 -2.19 5.48 7.69
N LEU A 23 -1.65 6.04 8.78
CA LEU A 23 -1.98 5.64 10.15
C LEU A 23 -3.44 5.97 10.53
N ALA A 24 -4.16 6.79 9.78
CA ALA A 24 -5.60 6.98 9.98
C ALA A 24 -6.43 6.01 9.12
N ILE A 25 -6.01 5.79 7.88
CA ILE A 25 -6.71 4.92 6.92
C ILE A 25 -6.70 3.47 7.40
N ILE A 26 -5.55 2.94 7.84
CA ILE A 26 -5.43 1.50 8.16
C ILE A 26 -6.40 1.07 9.28
N PRO A 27 -6.50 1.75 10.44
CA PRO A 27 -7.50 1.41 11.46
C PRO A 27 -8.93 1.50 10.95
N LEU A 28 -9.23 2.51 10.12
CA LEU A 28 -10.55 2.65 9.53
C LEU A 28 -10.89 1.47 8.62
N GLN A 29 -9.94 0.99 7.81
CA GLN A 29 -10.11 -0.21 7.00
C GLN A 29 -10.38 -1.45 7.87
N ILE A 30 -9.61 -1.64 8.95
CA ILE A 30 -9.81 -2.76 9.89
C ILE A 30 -11.22 -2.73 10.48
N VAL A 31 -11.70 -1.56 10.90
CA VAL A 31 -13.07 -1.40 11.42
C VAL A 31 -14.12 -1.73 10.36
N VAL A 32 -13.97 -1.23 9.14
CA VAL A 32 -14.93 -1.51 8.05
C VAL A 32 -14.97 -3.01 7.75
N PHE A 33 -13.82 -3.69 7.67
CA PHE A 33 -13.73 -5.12 7.40
C PHE A 33 -14.24 -5.99 8.56
N ALA A 34 -14.12 -5.52 9.80
CA ALA A 34 -14.68 -6.22 10.96
C ALA A 34 -16.21 -6.11 11.02
N LEU A 35 -16.78 -4.99 10.55
CA LEU A 35 -18.22 -4.72 10.61
C LEU A 35 -18.98 -5.21 9.36
N ASN A 36 -18.29 -5.45 8.25
CA ASN A 36 -18.90 -5.85 6.98
C ASN A 36 -18.16 -7.07 6.44
N PRO A 37 -18.84 -8.22 6.28
CA PRO A 37 -18.22 -9.41 5.70
C PRO A 37 -17.84 -9.14 4.24
N ILE A 38 -16.77 -9.80 3.78
CA ILE A 38 -16.37 -9.73 2.38
C ILE A 38 -17.49 -10.29 1.48
N PRO A 39 -17.86 -9.62 0.37
CA PRO A 39 -18.91 -10.13 -0.50
C PRO A 39 -18.53 -11.47 -1.15
N GLU A 40 -19.44 -12.43 -1.09
CA GLU A 40 -19.28 -13.73 -1.73
C GLU A 40 -19.86 -13.71 -3.14
N GLY A 41 -18.98 -13.78 -4.15
CA GLY A 41 -19.38 -13.81 -5.56
C GLY A 41 -19.64 -12.43 -6.18
N VAL A 42 -19.68 -12.41 -7.51
CA VAL A 42 -19.70 -11.17 -8.31
C VAL A 42 -20.96 -10.34 -8.06
N GLU A 43 -22.12 -10.99 -7.95
CA GLU A 43 -23.40 -10.30 -7.74
C GLU A 43 -23.46 -9.59 -6.39
N ALA A 44 -22.89 -10.19 -5.34
CA ALA A 44 -22.78 -9.58 -4.02
C ALA A 44 -21.84 -8.35 -4.06
N TRP A 45 -20.74 -8.44 -4.80
CA TRP A 45 -19.87 -7.29 -5.06
C TRP A 45 -20.58 -6.16 -5.80
N PHE A 46 -21.32 -6.48 -6.86
CA PHE A 46 -22.09 -5.48 -7.59
C PHE A 46 -23.14 -4.83 -6.70
N THR A 47 -23.88 -5.62 -5.92
CA THR A 47 -24.85 -5.14 -4.94
C THR A 47 -24.20 -4.22 -3.91
N LEU A 48 -23.05 -4.60 -3.34
CA LEU A 48 -22.34 -3.75 -2.39
C LEU A 48 -21.93 -2.41 -3.01
N MET A 49 -21.40 -2.43 -4.24
CA MET A 49 -21.00 -1.22 -4.96
C MET A 49 -22.19 -0.30 -5.27
N ALA A 50 -23.36 -0.86 -5.61
CA ALA A 50 -24.55 -0.08 -5.93
C ALA A 50 -25.21 0.54 -4.69
N TYR A 51 -25.38 -0.23 -3.62
CA TYR A 51 -26.18 0.19 -2.46
C TYR A 51 -25.36 0.76 -1.30
N LYS A 52 -24.08 0.37 -1.17
CA LYS A 52 -23.15 0.87 -0.14
C LYS A 52 -21.79 1.21 -0.77
N PRO A 53 -21.74 2.18 -1.70
CA PRO A 53 -20.56 2.44 -2.54
C PRO A 53 -19.30 2.70 -1.71
N LEU A 54 -19.39 3.46 -0.62
CA LEU A 54 -18.22 3.73 0.24
C LEU A 54 -17.65 2.44 0.85
N VAL A 55 -18.50 1.55 1.37
CA VAL A 55 -18.07 0.25 1.91
C VAL A 55 -17.50 -0.63 0.78
N GLY A 56 -18.09 -0.57 -0.40
CA GLY A 56 -17.55 -1.20 -1.62
C GLY A 56 -16.13 -0.73 -1.95
N LEU A 57 -15.86 0.59 -1.90
CA LEU A 57 -14.52 1.15 -2.11
C LEU A 57 -13.51 0.67 -1.06
N PHE A 58 -13.93 0.54 0.20
CA PHE A 58 -13.09 -0.03 1.25
C PHE A 58 -12.72 -1.48 0.95
N HIS A 59 -13.70 -2.31 0.60
CA HIS A 59 -13.45 -3.71 0.29
C HIS A 59 -12.65 -3.88 -1.00
N ALA A 60 -12.88 -3.07 -2.04
CA ALA A 60 -12.17 -3.15 -3.32
C ALA A 60 -10.75 -2.53 -3.29
N ASP A 61 -10.18 -2.34 -2.11
CA ASP A 61 -8.82 -1.85 -1.92
C ASP A 61 -8.54 -0.40 -2.40
N PHE A 62 -9.56 0.42 -2.66
CA PHE A 62 -9.35 1.82 -3.08
C PHE A 62 -8.42 2.58 -2.12
N PHE A 63 -8.62 2.40 -0.81
CA PHE A 63 -7.80 3.07 0.19
C PHE A 63 -6.39 2.46 0.33
N ILE A 64 -6.21 1.19 -0.05
CA ILE A 64 -4.86 0.61 -0.18
C ILE A 64 -4.15 1.21 -1.39
N MET A 65 -4.86 1.48 -2.49
CA MET A 65 -4.34 2.22 -3.64
C MET A 65 -3.87 3.61 -3.24
N VAL A 66 -4.66 4.33 -2.44
CA VAL A 66 -4.26 5.63 -1.86
C VAL A 66 -3.02 5.48 -0.96
N ASN A 67 -3.01 4.51 -0.06
CA ASN A 67 -1.86 4.22 0.81
C ASN A 67 -0.58 3.95 0.01
N ASN A 68 -0.67 3.29 -1.14
CA ASN A 68 0.46 3.05 -2.04
C ASN A 68 0.99 4.33 -2.71
N VAL A 69 0.14 5.30 -3.02
CA VAL A 69 0.61 6.61 -3.48
C VAL A 69 1.29 7.37 -2.34
N LEU A 70 0.76 7.27 -1.12
CA LEU A 70 1.35 7.89 0.07
C LEU A 70 2.72 7.29 0.41
N ILE A 71 2.87 5.97 0.29
CA ILE A 71 4.15 5.30 0.54
C ILE A 71 5.24 5.73 -0.44
N ALA A 72 4.88 6.04 -1.69
CA ALA A 72 5.81 6.58 -2.68
C ALA A 72 6.47 7.90 -2.20
N CYS A 73 5.69 8.77 -1.56
CA CYS A 73 6.20 10.01 -0.95
C CYS A 73 7.16 9.72 0.22
N ILE A 74 6.84 8.72 1.05
CA ILE A 74 7.68 8.29 2.17
C ILE A 74 9.00 7.70 1.66
N TYR A 75 8.96 6.94 0.56
CA TYR A 75 10.14 6.41 -0.12
C TYR A 75 11.09 7.52 -0.57
N LEU A 76 10.59 8.61 -1.15
CA LEU A 76 11.43 9.77 -1.49
C LEU A 76 12.06 10.42 -0.25
N ALA A 77 11.35 10.47 0.88
CA ALA A 77 11.94 10.96 2.12
C ALA A 77 13.08 10.05 2.61
N PHE A 78 12.92 8.71 2.52
CA PHE A 78 13.99 7.77 2.82
C PHE A 78 15.18 7.91 1.88
N TYR A 79 14.93 8.12 0.59
CA TYR A 79 16.00 8.40 -0.37
C TYR A 79 16.86 9.58 0.08
N HIS A 80 16.24 10.72 0.40
CA HIS A 80 17.01 11.90 0.76
C HIS A 80 17.69 11.81 2.12
N SER A 81 17.15 11.04 3.07
CA SER A 81 17.74 10.86 4.39
C SER A 81 18.83 9.77 4.45
N LEU A 82 18.81 8.80 3.53
CA LEU A 82 19.73 7.66 3.52
C LEU A 82 20.70 7.63 2.33
N LYS A 83 20.54 8.48 1.30
CA LYS A 83 21.48 8.54 0.15
C LYS A 83 22.94 8.83 0.54
N GLY A 84 23.18 9.42 1.71
CA GLY A 84 24.52 9.64 2.25
C GLY A 84 25.17 8.36 2.83
N VAL A 85 24.38 7.34 3.15
CA VAL A 85 24.85 6.04 3.64
C VAL A 85 25.22 5.15 2.45
N ASP A 86 24.29 4.97 1.51
CA ASP A 86 24.54 4.27 0.26
C ASP A 86 23.57 4.78 -0.82
N LYS A 87 24.09 5.60 -1.74
CA LYS A 87 23.27 6.19 -2.81
C LYS A 87 22.79 5.14 -3.80
N GLY A 88 23.64 4.18 -4.18
CA GLY A 88 23.34 3.19 -5.20
C GLY A 88 22.24 2.24 -4.75
N LEU A 89 22.37 1.69 -3.54
CA LEU A 89 21.35 0.81 -2.97
C LEU A 89 20.02 1.55 -2.73
N MET A 90 20.05 2.82 -2.31
CA MET A 90 18.81 3.60 -2.20
C MET A 90 18.16 3.85 -3.56
N GLN A 91 18.92 4.15 -4.62
CA GLN A 91 18.33 4.32 -5.96
C GLN A 91 17.66 3.03 -6.44
N LEU A 92 18.34 1.90 -6.26
CA LEU A 92 17.79 0.59 -6.61
C LEU A 92 16.52 0.28 -5.82
N ALA A 93 16.55 0.47 -4.49
CA ALA A 93 15.39 0.21 -3.63
C ALA A 93 14.18 1.04 -4.05
N ILE A 94 14.35 2.33 -4.32
CA ILE A 94 13.25 3.22 -4.70
C ILE A 94 12.72 2.88 -6.10
N ALA A 95 13.59 2.52 -7.03
CA ALA A 95 13.17 2.06 -8.35
C ALA A 95 12.28 0.81 -8.25
N LEU A 96 12.70 -0.19 -7.47
CA LEU A 96 11.90 -1.39 -7.22
C LEU A 96 10.58 -1.05 -6.51
N GLY A 97 10.62 -0.19 -5.50
CA GLY A 97 9.43 0.26 -4.77
C GLY A 97 8.41 0.93 -5.69
N PHE A 98 8.83 1.84 -6.56
CA PHE A 98 7.94 2.49 -7.53
C PHE A 98 7.40 1.54 -8.60
N ILE A 99 8.21 0.60 -9.10
CA ILE A 99 7.73 -0.44 -10.01
C ILE A 99 6.66 -1.29 -9.31
N GLY A 100 6.90 -1.67 -8.06
CA GLY A 100 5.92 -2.41 -7.26
C GLY A 100 4.63 -1.61 -7.05
N ILE A 101 4.73 -0.34 -6.66
CA ILE A 101 3.56 0.53 -6.49
C ILE A 101 2.78 0.66 -7.80
N ALA A 102 3.47 0.87 -8.93
CA ALA A 102 2.82 0.93 -10.24
C ALA A 102 2.11 -0.40 -10.60
N ALA A 103 2.72 -1.55 -10.27
CA ALA A 103 2.10 -2.86 -10.45
C ALA A 103 0.82 -2.99 -9.62
N TYR A 104 0.82 -2.51 -8.36
CA TYR A 104 -0.37 -2.49 -7.51
C TYR A 104 -1.49 -1.62 -8.07
N LEU A 105 -1.15 -0.41 -8.53
CA LEU A 105 -2.14 0.48 -9.15
C LEU A 105 -2.80 -0.20 -10.36
N SER A 106 -2.05 -0.99 -11.12
CA SER A 106 -2.58 -1.75 -12.25
C SER A 106 -3.40 -2.98 -11.85
N SER A 107 -3.13 -3.58 -10.68
CA SER A 107 -3.86 -4.76 -10.20
C SER A 107 -5.20 -4.39 -9.57
N ASN A 108 -5.34 -3.19 -9.01
CA ASN A 108 -6.59 -2.74 -8.40
C ASN A 108 -7.71 -2.63 -9.44
N LYS A 109 -8.90 -3.19 -9.14
CA LYS A 109 -10.09 -3.22 -10.03
C LYS A 109 -11.30 -2.47 -9.46
N THR A 110 -11.07 -1.54 -8.53
CA THR A 110 -12.15 -0.80 -7.84
C THR A 110 -13.12 -0.16 -8.83
N PHE A 111 -12.59 0.64 -9.75
CA PHE A 111 -13.41 1.46 -10.63
C PHE A 111 -14.07 0.62 -11.72
N GLU A 112 -13.39 -0.42 -12.21
CA GLU A 112 -13.97 -1.38 -13.13
C GLU A 112 -15.15 -2.12 -12.48
N LEU A 113 -15.00 -2.61 -11.25
CA LEU A 113 -16.11 -3.25 -10.51
C LEU A 113 -17.27 -2.29 -10.26
N PHE A 114 -16.98 -1.02 -10.00
CA PHE A 114 -18.00 0.00 -9.81
C PHE A 114 -18.78 0.29 -11.11
N ALA A 115 -18.08 0.40 -12.24
CA ALA A 115 -18.70 0.59 -13.55
C ALA A 115 -19.55 -0.61 -13.96
N LEU A 116 -19.00 -1.83 -13.83
CA LEU A 116 -19.70 -3.08 -14.13
C LEU A 116 -20.94 -3.27 -13.25
N SER A 117 -20.87 -2.90 -11.96
CA SER A 117 -22.03 -2.90 -11.05
C SER A 117 -23.15 -2.01 -11.60
N LYS A 118 -22.82 -0.78 -12.01
CA LYS A 118 -23.82 0.15 -12.57
C LYS A 118 -24.46 -0.40 -13.84
N GLU A 119 -23.66 -0.95 -14.76
CA GLU A 119 -24.17 -1.58 -15.98
C GLU A 119 -25.09 -2.77 -15.66
N TYR A 120 -24.73 -3.59 -14.67
CA TYR A 120 -25.51 -4.78 -14.29
C TYR A 120 -26.92 -4.42 -13.79
N PHE A 121 -27.07 -3.36 -13.01
CA PHE A 121 -28.37 -2.91 -12.52
C PHE A 121 -29.19 -2.13 -13.56
N LEU A 122 -28.55 -1.62 -14.62
CA LEU A 122 -29.23 -0.98 -15.74
C LEU A 122 -29.60 -1.95 -16.87
N ALA A 123 -29.00 -3.15 -16.88
CA ALA A 123 -29.20 -4.16 -17.91
C ALA A 123 -30.68 -4.57 -18.02
N GLY A 124 -31.18 -4.52 -19.25
CA GLY A 124 -32.59 -4.78 -19.59
C GLY A 124 -32.92 -6.26 -19.84
N GLY A 125 -31.90 -7.13 -19.93
CA GLY A 125 -32.07 -8.54 -20.24
C GLY A 125 -31.11 -9.46 -19.49
N GLU A 126 -31.49 -10.73 -19.36
CA GLU A 126 -30.73 -11.75 -18.63
C GLU A 126 -29.38 -12.06 -19.29
N ALA A 127 -29.33 -12.11 -20.63
CA ALA A 127 -28.10 -12.38 -21.37
C ALA A 127 -27.02 -11.30 -21.11
N GLU A 128 -27.42 -10.03 -21.04
CA GLU A 128 -26.52 -8.91 -20.73
C GLU A 128 -25.99 -9.02 -19.29
N ARG A 129 -26.86 -9.34 -18.32
CA ARG A 129 -26.45 -9.56 -16.93
C ARG A 129 -25.45 -10.70 -16.78
N ILE A 130 -25.66 -11.81 -17.49
CA ILE A 130 -24.72 -12.95 -17.48
C ILE A 130 -23.35 -12.53 -18.03
N ALA A 131 -23.31 -11.74 -19.10
CA ALA A 131 -22.06 -11.23 -19.65
C ALA A 131 -21.31 -10.34 -18.64
N LEU A 132 -22.03 -9.45 -17.95
CA LEU A 132 -21.48 -8.55 -16.93
C LEU A 132 -20.98 -9.30 -15.69
N LEU A 133 -21.68 -10.35 -15.25
CA LEU A 133 -21.20 -11.25 -14.19
C LEU A 133 -19.91 -11.97 -14.60
N GLY A 134 -19.80 -12.39 -15.87
CA GLY A 134 -18.57 -12.94 -16.44
C GLY A 134 -17.41 -11.95 -16.39
N ALA A 135 -17.64 -10.69 -16.80
CA ALA A 135 -16.65 -9.62 -16.73
C ALA A 135 -16.22 -9.31 -15.29
N GLY A 136 -17.17 -9.25 -14.36
CA GLY A 136 -16.89 -9.05 -12.94
C GLY A 136 -16.08 -10.19 -12.33
N LYS A 137 -16.34 -11.44 -12.73
CA LYS A 137 -15.54 -12.61 -12.31
C LYS A 137 -14.09 -12.48 -12.79
N ALA A 138 -13.90 -12.11 -14.06
CA ALA A 138 -12.56 -11.88 -14.61
C ALA A 138 -11.81 -10.76 -13.88
N ALA A 139 -12.51 -9.66 -13.54
CA ALA A 139 -11.93 -8.55 -12.77
C ALA A 139 -11.49 -9.00 -11.36
N LEU A 140 -12.35 -9.71 -10.62
CA LEU A 140 -12.02 -10.22 -9.28
C LEU A 140 -10.87 -11.22 -9.31
N SER A 141 -10.82 -12.12 -10.30
CA SER A 141 -9.72 -13.07 -10.46
C SER A 141 -8.39 -12.39 -10.80
N GLY A 142 -8.42 -11.29 -11.56
CA GLY A 142 -7.22 -10.52 -11.91
C GLY A 142 -6.65 -9.69 -10.76
N TRP A 143 -7.46 -9.33 -9.76
CA TRP A 143 -7.06 -8.46 -8.65
C TRP A 143 -5.94 -9.07 -7.79
N GLN A 144 -6.01 -10.36 -7.46
CA GLN A 144 -4.97 -11.09 -6.72
C GLN A 144 -3.98 -11.82 -7.65
N GLY A 145 -3.83 -11.36 -8.89
CA GLY A 145 -2.93 -11.96 -9.87
C GLY A 145 -1.47 -11.51 -9.74
N THR A 146 -0.68 -11.82 -10.76
CA THR A 146 0.77 -11.59 -10.81
C THR A 146 1.21 -10.17 -10.44
N ALA A 147 0.44 -9.15 -10.83
CA ALA A 147 0.77 -7.75 -10.54
C ALA A 147 0.70 -7.44 -9.03
N PHE A 148 -0.23 -8.05 -8.30
CA PHE A 148 -0.33 -7.92 -6.85
C PHE A 148 0.86 -8.60 -6.14
N ASP A 149 1.19 -9.82 -6.53
CA ASP A 149 2.32 -10.55 -5.95
C ASP A 149 3.66 -9.84 -6.23
N ALA A 150 3.84 -9.33 -7.46
CA ALA A 150 5.02 -8.55 -7.83
C ALA A 150 5.13 -7.27 -6.99
N TYR A 151 4.01 -6.54 -6.80
CA TYR A 151 3.96 -5.41 -5.88
C TYR A 151 4.46 -5.78 -4.49
N TYR A 152 3.93 -6.88 -3.93
CA TYR A 152 4.18 -7.29 -2.56
C TYR A 152 5.66 -7.60 -2.35
N VAL A 153 6.26 -8.39 -3.23
CA VAL A 153 7.69 -8.77 -3.18
C VAL A 153 8.59 -7.55 -3.36
N LEU A 154 8.33 -6.71 -4.37
CA LEU A 154 9.18 -5.55 -4.68
C LEU A 154 9.16 -4.50 -3.55
N ASN A 155 7.99 -4.25 -2.94
CA ASN A 155 7.89 -3.34 -1.81
C ASN A 155 8.49 -3.95 -0.53
N GLY A 156 8.39 -5.28 -0.34
CA GLY A 156 9.10 -6.00 0.72
C GLY A 156 10.63 -5.83 0.61
N ILE A 157 11.20 -6.03 -0.58
CA ILE A 157 12.63 -5.80 -0.85
C ILE A 157 13.02 -4.34 -0.58
N THR A 158 12.16 -3.40 -0.96
CA THR A 158 12.38 -1.97 -0.72
C THR A 158 12.46 -1.67 0.77
N LEU A 159 11.50 -2.17 1.56
CA LEU A 159 11.46 -2.00 3.01
C LEU A 159 12.67 -2.66 3.70
N LEU A 160 13.02 -3.88 3.31
CA LEU A 160 14.19 -4.59 3.84
C LEU A 160 15.48 -3.81 3.54
N THR A 161 15.64 -3.31 2.32
CA THR A 161 16.82 -2.54 1.92
C THR A 161 16.92 -1.24 2.71
N VAL A 162 15.83 -0.47 2.79
CA VAL A 162 15.75 0.77 3.58
C VAL A 162 16.11 0.50 5.05
N SER A 163 15.53 -0.53 5.64
CA SER A 163 15.74 -0.89 7.04
C SER A 163 17.18 -1.37 7.28
N ALA A 164 17.77 -2.14 6.36
CA ALA A 164 19.17 -2.55 6.45
C ALA A 164 20.13 -1.35 6.37
N LEU A 165 19.83 -0.35 5.53
CA LEU A 165 20.64 0.86 5.44
C LEU A 165 20.54 1.72 6.71
N MET A 166 19.39 1.74 7.39
CA MET A 166 19.25 2.38 8.70
C MET A 166 20.15 1.74 9.79
N LEU A 167 20.53 0.45 9.65
CA LEU A 167 21.52 -0.16 10.56
C LEU A 167 22.95 0.31 10.29
N LYS A 168 23.27 0.63 9.04
CA LYS A 168 24.59 1.11 8.62
C LYS A 168 24.82 2.58 8.96
N GLY A 169 23.76 3.36 9.15
CA GLY A 169 23.84 4.76 9.57
C GLY A 169 22.55 5.53 9.33
N GLY A 170 22.64 6.86 9.46
CA GLY A 170 21.51 7.76 9.25
C GLY A 170 20.69 8.05 10.50
N PRO A 171 19.61 8.86 10.37
CA PRO A 171 18.99 9.54 11.50
C PRO A 171 17.94 8.70 12.28
N TYR A 172 17.68 7.45 11.89
CA TYR A 172 16.54 6.65 12.37
C TYR A 172 16.86 5.75 13.59
N GLY A 173 18.14 5.43 13.80
CA GLY A 173 18.61 4.57 14.88
C GLY A 173 18.32 3.07 14.69
N LYS A 174 19.08 2.23 15.39
CA LYS A 174 19.05 0.76 15.25
C LYS A 174 17.70 0.13 15.59
N ALA A 175 16.99 0.65 16.60
CA ALA A 175 15.69 0.10 17.00
C ALA A 175 14.66 0.23 15.86
N THR A 176 14.58 1.39 15.21
CA THR A 176 13.69 1.61 14.06
C THR A 176 14.05 0.68 12.91
N ALA A 177 15.35 0.52 12.65
CA ALA A 177 15.84 -0.38 11.61
C ALA A 177 15.43 -1.84 11.85
N LEU A 178 15.59 -2.36 13.08
CA LEU A 178 15.20 -3.74 13.42
C LEU A 178 13.68 -3.97 13.30
N ILE A 179 12.87 -2.98 13.70
CA ILE A 179 11.40 -3.06 13.56
C ILE A 179 11.02 -3.10 12.06
N GLY A 180 11.67 -2.27 11.23
CA GLY A 180 11.46 -2.28 9.79
C GLY A 180 11.87 -3.60 9.14
N LEU A 181 12.99 -4.21 9.57
CA LEU A 181 13.41 -5.53 9.12
C LEU A 181 12.41 -6.63 9.51
N ALA A 182 11.88 -6.58 10.73
CA ALA A 182 10.86 -7.52 11.18
C ALA A 182 9.59 -7.41 10.31
N SER A 183 9.14 -6.20 10.01
CA SER A 183 8.03 -5.97 9.09
C SER A 183 8.32 -6.53 7.69
N GLY A 184 9.47 -6.18 7.10
CA GLY A 184 9.87 -6.68 5.79
C GLY A 184 9.98 -8.20 5.73
N PHE A 185 10.44 -8.85 6.81
CA PHE A 185 10.49 -10.31 6.92
C PHE A 185 9.09 -10.93 6.86
N PHE A 186 8.13 -10.42 7.64
CA PHE A 186 6.76 -10.92 7.58
C PHE A 186 6.08 -10.62 6.24
N MET A 187 6.52 -9.58 5.52
CA MET A 187 6.09 -9.28 4.14
C MET A 187 6.79 -10.14 3.06
N THR A 188 7.58 -11.16 3.42
CA THR A 188 8.19 -12.04 2.38
C THR A 188 7.20 -13.04 1.79
N ILE A 189 6.14 -13.36 2.53
CA ILE A 189 5.10 -14.30 2.11
C ILE A 189 3.84 -13.49 1.81
N PRO A 190 3.37 -13.45 0.54
CA PRO A 190 2.18 -12.70 0.17
C PRO A 190 0.93 -13.32 0.77
N SER A 191 -0.09 -12.49 1.00
CA SER A 191 -1.39 -12.94 1.55
C SER A 191 -2.09 -13.97 0.65
N THR A 192 -1.74 -14.01 -0.63
CA THR A 192 -2.20 -14.99 -1.63
C THR A 192 -1.65 -16.40 -1.42
N ALA A 193 -0.58 -16.57 -0.61
CA ALA A 193 0.03 -17.86 -0.29
C ALA A 193 -0.75 -18.64 0.81
N GLY A 194 -2.08 -18.64 0.72
CA GLY A 194 -2.98 -19.35 1.63
C GLY A 194 -2.96 -18.82 3.07
N ALA A 195 -3.34 -19.68 4.03
CA ALA A 195 -3.50 -19.29 5.43
C ALA A 195 -2.20 -18.77 6.07
N LEU A 196 -1.05 -19.34 5.70
CA LEU A 196 0.26 -18.89 6.19
C LEU A 196 0.54 -17.45 5.73
N GLY A 197 0.33 -17.17 4.45
CA GLY A 197 0.49 -15.84 3.87
C GLY A 197 -0.41 -14.80 4.52
N LEU A 198 -1.67 -15.14 4.80
CA LEU A 198 -2.59 -14.25 5.50
C LEU A 198 -2.09 -13.91 6.91
N VAL A 199 -1.65 -14.91 7.68
CA VAL A 199 -1.10 -14.70 9.03
C VAL A 199 0.15 -13.82 8.98
N PHE A 200 1.06 -14.10 8.05
CA PHE A 200 2.27 -13.31 7.83
C PHE A 200 1.95 -11.85 7.49
N SER A 201 1.01 -11.63 6.56
CA SER A 201 0.55 -10.29 6.18
C SER A 201 -0.02 -9.54 7.38
N LEU A 202 -0.86 -10.17 8.20
CA LEU A 202 -1.44 -9.54 9.40
C LEU A 202 -0.37 -9.24 10.46
N LEU A 203 0.55 -10.18 10.70
CA LEU A 203 1.67 -10.00 11.63
C LEU A 203 2.61 -8.89 11.18
N SER A 204 2.76 -8.67 9.86
CA SER A 204 3.61 -7.61 9.31
C SER A 204 3.10 -6.19 9.61
N LEU A 205 1.78 -6.03 9.80
CA LEU A 205 1.15 -4.72 10.02
C LEU A 205 1.59 -4.09 11.33
N ILE A 206 1.73 -4.88 12.41
CA ILE A 206 2.13 -4.38 13.73
C ILE A 206 3.51 -3.70 13.70
N PRO A 207 4.61 -4.37 13.29
CA PRO A 207 5.92 -3.73 13.20
C PRO A 207 5.94 -2.63 12.15
N TRP A 208 5.19 -2.75 11.04
CA TRP A 208 5.08 -1.68 10.04
C TRP A 208 4.50 -0.40 10.64
N TYR A 209 3.48 -0.53 11.48
CA TYR A 209 2.83 0.59 12.16
C TYR A 209 3.78 1.32 13.10
N VAL A 210 4.48 0.55 13.94
CA VAL A 210 5.47 1.09 14.89
C VAL A 210 6.64 1.71 14.14
N PHE A 211 7.12 1.08 13.07
CA PHE A 211 8.17 1.62 12.20
C PHE A 211 7.78 3.00 11.64
N SER A 212 6.57 3.09 11.09
CA SER A 212 6.03 4.32 10.51
C SER A 212 5.93 5.44 11.55
N ILE A 213 5.39 5.16 12.74
CA ILE A 213 5.32 6.12 13.85
C ILE A 213 6.72 6.63 14.24
N ARG A 214 7.71 5.74 14.31
CA ARG A 214 9.09 6.11 14.67
C ARG A 214 9.80 6.95 13.61
N CYS A 215 9.40 6.86 12.35
CA CYS A 215 9.95 7.69 11.27
C CYS A 215 9.47 9.15 11.33
N VAL A 216 8.27 9.40 11.87
CA VAL A 216 7.66 10.75 11.88
C VAL A 216 8.53 11.80 12.61
N PRO A 217 9.00 11.60 13.86
CA PRO A 217 9.85 12.58 14.54
C PRO A 217 11.15 12.87 13.77
N VAL A 218 11.68 11.86 13.08
CA VAL A 218 12.89 12.00 12.25
C VAL A 218 12.61 12.89 11.05
N PHE A 219 11.51 12.64 10.33
CA PHE A 219 11.11 13.51 9.21
C PHE A 219 10.86 14.94 9.67
N ILE A 220 10.20 15.15 10.82
CA ILE A 220 9.98 16.50 11.38
C ILE A 220 11.30 17.20 11.69
N ARG A 221 12.29 16.48 12.25
CA ARG A 221 13.62 17.04 12.52
C ARG A 221 14.32 17.45 11.23
N LEU A 222 14.28 16.60 10.20
CA LEU A 222 14.89 16.85 8.89
C LEU A 222 14.21 17.98 8.09
N GLN A 223 13.00 18.42 8.47
CA GLN A 223 12.38 19.62 7.91
C GLN A 223 12.96 20.94 8.47
N ARG A 224 13.65 20.86 9.60
CA ARG A 224 14.16 22.01 10.36
C ARG A 224 15.68 22.15 10.25
N SER A 225 16.37 21.04 9.97
CA SER A 225 17.80 20.96 9.66
C SER A 225 18.09 21.38 8.24
#